data_AF-A0A7C5VQU9-F1
#
_entry.id   AF-A0A7C5VQU9-F1
#
_cell.length_a   1.000
_cell.length_b   1.000
_cell.length_c   1.000
_cell.angle_alpha   90.00
_cell.angle_beta   90.00
_cell.angle_gamma   90.00
#
_symmetry.space_group_name_H-M   'P 1'
#
loop_
_entity.id
_entity.type
_entity.pdbx_description
1 polymer ?
#
loop_
_entity_poly.entity_id
_entity_poly.type
_entity_poly.pdbx_seq_one_letter_code
_entity_poly.pdbx_strand_id
1 'polypeptide(L)'
;MKFSELWRISSKVYREISFQSIFAFRVGAILPQKDSSIERLIRNAELNTLISKILTTIFIAAFSFAVFAPTAFEVKTGIPKELVMVGEVTAFLAALLFLITIMGLQVTTSLISSKVIDILSSLPMSKREISWIIFICFIRIFDIPLIAALLLFPTIHTFCRGSLASGFASLIAIGVTGIFAVALTIGLAIFFYSKVLRGGERSRGSMILRFIFLIVWVLPTLGTYLTINFATQIAGTIASMTQAFSSAQYMALIYPFSYGFLAAYLAYPSTSSGSLFIISAFASAVYAACALYCLKIIAERIRMLSTEAGKSR
;
A
#
# COMPACT_ATOMS: atom_id res chain seq x y z
N MET A 1 -4.53 7.38 -27.52
CA MET A 1 -3.10 7.66 -27.25
C MET A 1 -2.32 6.38 -26.97
N LYS A 2 -1.00 6.36 -27.26
CA LYS A 2 -0.14 5.21 -26.92
C LYS A 2 0.14 5.17 -25.40
N PHE A 3 0.43 4.00 -24.83
CA PHE A 3 0.71 3.86 -23.38
C PHE A 3 1.87 4.76 -22.92
N SER A 4 2.90 4.93 -23.76
CA SER A 4 4.04 5.82 -23.48
C SER A 4 3.62 7.29 -23.32
N GLU A 5 2.65 7.76 -24.09
CA GLU A 5 2.14 9.12 -23.98
C GLU A 5 1.27 9.31 -22.73
N LEU A 6 0.43 8.31 -22.43
CA LEU A 6 -0.35 8.27 -21.19
C LEU A 6 0.57 8.26 -19.96
N TRP A 7 1.65 7.49 -20.01
CA TRP A 7 2.72 7.49 -19.01
C TRP A 7 3.40 8.86 -18.92
N ARG A 8 3.74 9.51 -20.04
CA ARG A 8 4.35 10.85 -20.00
C ARG A 8 3.42 11.90 -19.37
N ILE A 9 2.14 11.91 -19.74
CA ILE A 9 1.16 12.90 -19.27
C ILE A 9 0.85 12.69 -17.79
N SER A 10 0.64 11.44 -17.37
CA SER A 10 0.44 11.12 -15.95
C SER A 10 1.62 11.56 -15.07
N SER A 11 2.81 11.82 -15.63
CA SER A 11 3.98 12.24 -14.83
C SER A 11 3.86 13.71 -14.50
N LYS A 12 3.43 14.51 -15.48
CA LYS A 12 3.11 15.93 -15.29
C LYS A 12 1.95 16.10 -14.30
N VAL A 13 0.92 15.28 -14.45
CA VAL A 13 -0.23 15.26 -13.55
C VAL A 13 0.20 14.90 -12.12
N TYR A 14 1.00 13.84 -11.96
CA TYR A 14 1.55 13.43 -10.66
C TYR A 14 2.37 14.54 -9.98
N ARG A 15 3.19 15.27 -10.74
CA ARG A 15 3.98 16.41 -10.22
C ARG A 15 3.07 17.53 -9.71
N GLU A 16 2.04 17.88 -10.47
CA GLU A 16 1.06 18.91 -10.07
C GLU A 16 0.31 18.52 -8.79
N ILE A 17 -0.16 17.28 -8.70
CA ILE A 17 -0.81 16.75 -7.49
C ILE A 17 0.12 16.82 -6.29
N SER A 18 1.37 16.41 -6.47
CA SER A 18 2.39 16.40 -5.42
C SER A 18 2.73 17.81 -4.95
N PHE A 19 2.72 18.77 -5.87
CA PHE A 19 2.89 20.18 -5.54
C PHE A 19 1.69 20.70 -4.74
N GLN A 20 0.47 20.45 -5.20
CA GLN A 20 -0.74 20.87 -4.51
C GLN A 20 -0.94 20.17 -3.15
N SER A 21 -0.51 18.91 -2.99
CA SER A 21 -0.58 18.21 -1.71
C SER A 21 0.29 18.89 -0.65
N ILE A 22 1.52 19.24 -1.01
CA ILE A 22 2.46 19.94 -0.13
C ILE A 22 2.00 21.36 0.15
N PHE A 23 1.43 22.02 -0.85
CA PHE A 23 0.87 23.36 -0.68
C PHE A 23 -0.35 23.34 0.23
N ALA A 24 -1.33 22.46 -0.01
CA ALA A 24 -2.51 22.26 0.84
C ALA A 24 -2.12 21.94 2.29
N PHE A 25 -1.05 21.17 2.48
CA PHE A 25 -0.46 20.93 3.81
C PHE A 25 0.09 22.18 4.48
N ARG A 26 0.65 23.09 3.67
CA ARG A 26 1.18 24.38 4.12
C ARG A 26 0.14 25.49 4.15
N VAL A 27 -1.10 25.33 3.69
CA VAL A 27 -2.11 26.42 3.73
C VAL A 27 -2.59 26.75 5.17
N GLY A 28 -2.15 26.00 6.19
CA GLY A 28 -2.16 26.49 7.58
C GLY A 28 -1.04 27.47 7.94
N ALA A 29 -0.06 27.68 7.05
CA ALA A 29 1.15 28.47 7.23
C ALA A 29 1.48 29.26 5.93
N ILE A 30 0.92 30.47 5.85
CA ILE A 30 1.39 31.64 5.09
C ILE A 30 1.71 31.38 3.60
N LEU A 31 0.88 31.93 2.70
CA LEU A 31 1.18 32.05 1.27
C LEU A 31 2.63 32.52 1.06
N PRO A 32 3.40 31.91 0.14
CA PRO A 32 4.81 32.24 -0.04
C PRO A 32 4.96 33.75 -0.26
N GLN A 33 5.73 34.38 0.62
CA GLN A 33 6.16 35.76 0.43
C GLN A 33 6.93 35.85 -0.88
N LYS A 34 6.69 36.96 -1.58
CA LYS A 34 7.05 37.42 -2.93
C LYS A 34 8.37 36.95 -3.59
N ASP A 35 9.29 36.32 -2.86
CA ASP A 35 10.67 36.02 -3.29
C ASP A 35 11.04 34.53 -3.42
N SER A 36 10.16 33.57 -3.05
CA SER A 36 10.44 32.17 -3.35
C SER A 36 10.06 31.85 -4.80
N SER A 37 11.05 31.67 -5.69
CA SER A 37 10.80 31.28 -7.08
C SER A 37 9.91 30.04 -7.13
N ILE A 38 8.81 30.11 -7.89
CA ILE A 38 7.82 29.03 -8.05
C ILE A 38 8.52 27.72 -8.45
N GLU A 39 9.57 27.81 -9.28
CA GLU A 39 10.42 26.69 -9.69
C GLU A 39 11.10 25.98 -8.50
N ARG A 40 11.57 26.74 -7.50
CA ARG A 40 12.18 26.16 -6.30
C ARG A 40 11.15 25.43 -5.45
N LEU A 41 9.91 25.95 -5.39
CA LEU A 41 8.81 25.28 -4.70
C LEU A 41 8.40 23.97 -5.40
N ILE A 42 8.28 23.98 -6.73
CA ILE A 42 8.00 22.78 -7.53
C ILE A 42 9.11 21.74 -7.32
N ARG A 43 10.38 22.15 -7.43
CA ARG A 43 11.52 21.25 -7.22
C ARG A 43 11.55 20.66 -5.81
N ASN A 44 11.22 21.45 -4.79
CA ASN A 44 11.14 20.96 -3.42
C ASN A 44 9.99 19.96 -3.24
N ALA A 45 8.85 20.15 -3.92
CA ALA A 45 7.74 19.22 -3.89
C ALA A 45 8.07 17.87 -4.55
N GLU A 46 8.73 17.91 -5.71
CA GLU A 46 9.25 16.73 -6.40
C GLU A 46 10.28 15.99 -5.55
N LEU A 47 11.22 16.72 -4.93
CA LEU A 47 12.22 16.12 -4.04
C LEU A 47 11.58 15.48 -2.82
N ASN A 48 10.60 16.13 -2.19
CA ASN A 48 9.97 15.59 -0.98
C ASN A 48 9.19 14.30 -1.29
N THR A 49 8.48 14.25 -2.42
CA THR A 49 7.79 13.03 -2.85
C THR A 49 8.76 11.91 -3.24
N LEU A 50 9.86 12.23 -3.91
CA LEU A 50 10.91 11.26 -4.19
C LEU A 50 11.57 10.73 -2.91
N ILE A 51 11.94 11.62 -1.98
CA ILE A 51 12.52 11.26 -0.67
C ILE A 51 11.55 10.35 0.08
N SER A 52 10.26 10.68 0.08
CA SER A 52 9.24 9.87 0.74
C SER A 52 9.22 8.46 0.16
N LYS A 53 9.19 8.30 -1.17
CA LYS A 53 9.27 6.98 -1.82
C LYS A 53 10.54 6.21 -1.49
N ILE A 54 11.69 6.90 -1.49
CA ILE A 54 12.99 6.30 -1.17
C ILE A 54 13.00 5.82 0.29
N LEU A 55 12.54 6.65 1.23
CA LEU A 55 12.44 6.29 2.64
C LEU A 55 11.52 5.08 2.84
N THR A 56 10.35 5.04 2.19
CA THR A 56 9.47 3.86 2.23
C THR A 56 10.14 2.62 1.65
N THR A 57 10.94 2.79 0.61
CA THR A 57 11.67 1.68 -0.04
C THR A 57 12.75 1.12 0.87
N ILE A 58 13.57 1.99 1.47
CA ILE A 58 14.56 1.61 2.48
C ILE A 58 13.87 0.93 3.65
N PHE A 59 12.73 1.46 4.08
CA PHE A 59 11.94 0.87 5.14
C PHE A 59 11.48 -0.56 4.79
N ILE A 60 10.87 -0.74 3.61
CA ILE A 60 10.41 -2.05 3.16
C ILE A 60 11.59 -3.03 3.12
N ALA A 61 12.73 -2.61 2.59
CA ALA A 61 13.94 -3.43 2.53
C ALA A 61 14.46 -3.82 3.92
N ALA A 62 14.62 -2.83 4.82
CA ALA A 62 15.09 -3.05 6.18
C ALA A 62 14.13 -3.96 6.97
N PHE A 63 12.82 -3.75 6.80
CA PHE A 63 11.82 -4.57 7.46
C PHE A 63 11.76 -5.99 6.90
N SER A 64 11.85 -6.17 5.56
CA SER A 64 11.99 -7.50 4.95
C SER A 64 13.16 -8.27 5.55
N PHE A 65 14.32 -7.61 5.71
CA PHE A 65 15.49 -8.24 6.31
C PHE A 65 15.29 -8.52 7.81
N ALA A 66 14.79 -7.55 8.57
CA ALA A 66 14.61 -7.67 10.02
C ALA A 66 13.63 -8.78 10.41
N VAL A 67 12.56 -8.96 9.65
CA VAL A 67 11.56 -10.00 9.89
C VAL A 67 12.14 -11.39 9.67
N PHE A 68 13.01 -11.59 8.68
CA PHE A 68 13.66 -12.87 8.42
C PHE A 68 14.97 -13.10 9.17
N ALA A 69 15.44 -12.12 9.95
CA ALA A 69 16.66 -12.28 10.74
C ALA A 69 16.61 -13.51 11.68
N PRO A 70 15.51 -13.80 12.41
CA PRO A 70 15.44 -14.96 13.30
C PRO A 70 15.65 -16.29 12.56
N THR A 71 15.05 -16.45 11.39
CA THR A 71 15.22 -17.65 10.56
C THR A 71 16.57 -17.71 9.88
N ALA A 72 17.11 -16.58 9.39
CA ALA A 72 18.41 -16.51 8.75
C ALA A 72 19.58 -16.81 9.71
N PHE A 73 19.47 -16.41 10.98
CA PHE A 73 20.50 -16.62 12.01
C PHE A 73 20.22 -17.83 12.92
N GLU A 74 19.26 -18.69 12.54
CA GLU A 74 18.88 -19.91 13.30
C GLU A 74 18.62 -19.68 14.79
N VAL A 75 17.98 -18.56 15.13
CA VAL A 75 17.67 -18.22 16.53
C VAL A 75 16.72 -19.26 17.09
N LYS A 76 17.10 -19.90 18.21
CA LYS A 76 16.25 -20.88 18.90
C LYS A 76 15.10 -20.16 19.61
N THR A 77 13.91 -20.18 19.01
CA THR A 77 12.71 -19.50 19.53
C THR A 77 11.78 -20.40 20.35
N GLY A 78 12.06 -21.71 20.43
CA GLY A 78 11.16 -22.70 21.06
C GLY A 78 9.85 -22.95 20.29
N ILE A 79 9.61 -22.22 19.20
CA ILE A 79 8.46 -22.33 18.31
C ILE A 79 8.87 -23.16 17.08
N PRO A 80 8.00 -24.04 16.55
CA PRO A 80 8.25 -24.75 15.29
C PRO A 80 8.62 -23.78 14.15
N LYS A 81 9.61 -24.15 13.34
CA LYS A 81 10.16 -23.27 12.29
C LYS A 81 9.11 -22.86 11.25
N GLU A 82 8.13 -23.72 11.02
CA GLU A 82 6.99 -23.48 10.13
C GLU A 82 6.13 -22.32 10.64
N LEU A 83 5.81 -22.31 11.94
CA LEU A 83 4.97 -21.27 12.56
C LEU A 83 5.70 -19.93 12.65
N VAL A 84 7.03 -19.97 12.89
CA VAL A 84 7.86 -18.76 12.80
C VAL A 84 7.72 -18.14 11.40
N MET A 85 7.83 -18.96 10.36
CA MET A 85 7.71 -18.51 8.97
C MET A 85 6.31 -17.96 8.63
N VAL A 86 5.25 -18.58 9.15
CA VAL A 86 3.88 -18.03 9.05
C VAL A 86 3.85 -16.62 9.65
N GLY A 87 4.42 -16.46 10.84
CA GLY A 87 4.50 -15.17 11.53
C GLY A 87 5.27 -14.12 10.73
N GLU A 88 6.43 -14.49 10.19
CA GLU A 88 7.29 -13.61 9.38
C GLU A 88 6.58 -13.11 8.12
N VAL A 89 6.06 -14.02 7.29
CA VAL A 89 5.39 -13.66 6.04
C VAL A 89 4.12 -12.85 6.32
N THR A 90 3.33 -13.25 7.32
CA THR A 90 2.10 -12.54 7.71
C THR A 90 2.40 -11.13 8.23
N ALA A 91 3.41 -10.99 9.11
CA ALA A 91 3.86 -9.70 9.64
C ALA A 91 4.27 -8.76 8.50
N PHE A 92 5.04 -9.29 7.55
CA PHE A 92 5.48 -8.51 6.39
C PHE A 92 4.30 -8.02 5.54
N LEU A 93 3.39 -8.91 5.15
CA LEU A 93 2.24 -8.55 4.31
C LEU A 93 1.29 -7.57 5.03
N ALA A 94 1.10 -7.73 6.34
CA ALA A 94 0.31 -6.81 7.15
C ALA A 94 0.94 -5.42 7.22
N ALA A 95 2.25 -5.34 7.50
CA ALA A 95 2.97 -4.08 7.52
C ALA A 95 2.99 -3.41 6.13
N LEU A 96 3.23 -4.18 5.07
CA LEU A 96 3.22 -3.67 3.70
C LEU A 96 1.86 -3.08 3.33
N LEU A 97 0.77 -3.80 3.63
CA LEU A 97 -0.59 -3.30 3.45
C LEU A 97 -0.81 -1.98 4.20
N PHE A 98 -0.42 -1.95 5.47
CA PHE A 98 -0.57 -0.77 6.32
C PHE A 98 0.21 0.44 5.75
N LEU A 99 1.51 0.29 5.49
CA LEU A 99 2.37 1.39 5.04
C LEU A 99 1.94 1.94 3.69
N ILE A 100 1.67 1.08 2.72
CA ILE A 100 1.22 1.51 1.40
C ILE A 100 -0.13 2.21 1.52
N THR A 101 -1.06 1.69 2.33
CA THR A 101 -2.38 2.31 2.50
C THR A 101 -2.28 3.69 3.14
N ILE A 102 -1.55 3.82 4.26
CA ILE A 102 -1.47 5.10 4.98
C ILE A 102 -0.73 6.15 4.16
N MET A 103 0.41 5.79 3.55
CA MET A 103 1.12 6.71 2.65
C MET A 103 0.30 7.08 1.43
N GLY A 104 -0.40 6.09 0.89
CA GLY A 104 -1.29 6.26 -0.24
C GLY A 104 -2.39 7.26 0.03
N LEU A 105 -2.98 7.17 1.23
CA LEU A 105 -4.08 8.03 1.63
C LEU A 105 -3.68 9.50 1.65
N GLN A 106 -2.44 9.82 2.08
CA GLN A 106 -1.92 11.19 2.07
C GLN A 106 -1.92 11.80 0.67
N VAL A 107 -1.39 11.09 -0.32
CA VAL A 107 -1.27 11.60 -1.70
C VAL A 107 -2.61 11.54 -2.44
N THR A 108 -3.39 10.48 -2.22
CA THR A 108 -4.68 10.22 -2.88
C THR A 108 -5.75 11.23 -2.45
N THR A 109 -5.78 11.63 -1.18
CA THR A 109 -6.70 12.68 -0.70
C THR A 109 -6.40 14.04 -1.33
N SER A 110 -5.13 14.39 -1.52
CA SER A 110 -4.75 15.61 -2.24
C SER A 110 -5.14 15.55 -3.72
N LEU A 111 -5.01 14.37 -4.34
CA LEU A 111 -5.46 14.11 -5.71
C LEU A 111 -6.93 14.45 -5.92
N ILE A 112 -7.80 13.96 -5.05
CA ILE A 112 -9.24 14.20 -5.14
C ILE A 112 -9.57 15.67 -4.78
N SER A 113 -8.84 16.29 -3.85
CA SER A 113 -9.07 17.69 -3.45
C SER A 113 -8.60 18.71 -4.50
N SER A 114 -7.59 18.38 -5.30
CA SER A 114 -6.90 19.30 -6.22
C SER A 114 -7.70 19.72 -7.47
N LYS A 115 -8.88 19.13 -7.70
CA LYS A 115 -9.67 19.31 -8.94
C LYS A 115 -8.87 19.07 -10.24
N VAL A 116 -7.77 18.33 -10.17
CA VAL A 116 -6.91 18.02 -11.33
C VAL A 116 -7.68 17.30 -12.45
N ILE A 117 -8.73 16.57 -12.10
CA ILE A 117 -9.64 15.94 -13.06
C ILE A 117 -10.37 16.99 -13.92
N ASP A 118 -10.74 18.14 -13.33
CA ASP A 118 -11.42 19.24 -14.03
C ASP A 118 -10.45 19.96 -15.00
N ILE A 119 -9.18 20.04 -14.63
CA ILE A 119 -8.13 20.57 -15.53
C ILE A 119 -7.92 19.62 -16.69
N LEU A 120 -7.82 18.31 -16.44
CA LEU A 120 -7.66 17.30 -17.48
C LEU A 120 -8.86 17.22 -18.43
N SER A 121 -10.08 17.44 -17.93
CA SER A 121 -11.30 17.42 -18.75
C SER A 121 -11.44 18.65 -19.66
N SER A 122 -10.68 19.72 -19.39
CA SER A 122 -10.61 20.90 -20.27
C SER A 122 -9.74 20.67 -21.51
N LEU A 123 -8.88 19.65 -21.49
CA LEU A 123 -8.04 19.27 -22.63
C LEU A 123 -8.85 18.43 -23.63
N PRO A 124 -8.50 18.45 -24.93
CA PRO A 124 -9.15 17.64 -25.97
C PRO A 124 -8.74 16.17 -25.86
N MET A 125 -9.03 15.53 -24.74
CA MET A 125 -8.75 14.12 -24.44
C MET A 125 -10.06 13.35 -24.26
N SER A 126 -10.06 12.08 -24.67
CA SER A 126 -11.20 11.22 -24.38
C SER A 126 -11.30 10.90 -22.89
N LYS A 127 -12.52 10.68 -22.38
CA LYS A 127 -12.76 10.28 -20.98
C LYS A 127 -12.00 9.01 -20.59
N ARG A 128 -11.84 8.09 -21.55
CA ARG A 128 -11.05 6.87 -21.38
C ARG A 128 -9.58 7.19 -21.12
N GLU A 129 -9.00 8.15 -21.84
CA GLU A 129 -7.61 8.56 -21.66
C GLU A 129 -7.39 9.26 -20.31
N ILE A 130 -8.31 10.14 -19.91
CA ILE A 130 -8.27 10.80 -18.59
C ILE A 130 -8.31 9.78 -17.45
N SER A 131 -9.22 8.81 -17.52
CA SER A 131 -9.31 7.73 -16.53
C SER A 131 -8.01 6.90 -16.44
N TRP A 132 -7.38 6.58 -17.57
CA TRP A 132 -6.10 5.88 -17.59
C TRP A 132 -4.96 6.73 -17.02
N ILE A 133 -4.92 8.03 -17.32
CA ILE A 133 -3.93 8.96 -16.78
C ILE A 133 -4.02 9.00 -15.25
N ILE A 134 -5.23 9.10 -14.70
CA ILE A 134 -5.47 9.11 -13.25
C ILE A 134 -5.08 7.77 -12.63
N PHE A 135 -5.44 6.64 -13.24
CA PHE A 135 -5.07 5.32 -12.77
C PHE A 135 -3.55 5.10 -12.75
N ILE A 136 -2.86 5.48 -13.83
CA ILE A 136 -1.40 5.42 -13.90
C ILE A 136 -0.77 6.36 -12.86
N CYS A 137 -1.36 7.53 -12.63
CA CYS A 137 -0.93 8.44 -11.58
C CYS A 137 -1.04 7.80 -10.19
N PHE A 138 -2.11 7.04 -9.90
CA PHE A 138 -2.24 6.29 -8.65
C PHE A 138 -1.18 5.21 -8.51
N ILE A 139 -0.94 4.41 -9.54
CA ILE A 139 0.11 3.38 -9.52
C ILE A 139 1.48 4.02 -9.24
N ARG A 140 1.75 5.19 -9.84
CA ARG A 140 2.98 5.93 -9.63
C ARG A 140 3.16 6.50 -8.25
N ILE A 141 2.14 6.58 -7.41
CA ILE A 141 2.35 6.94 -6.00
C ILE A 141 3.18 5.85 -5.31
N PHE A 142 3.00 4.59 -5.75
CA PHE A 142 3.55 3.40 -5.10
C PHE A 142 4.59 2.65 -5.92
N ASP A 143 4.93 3.13 -7.11
CA ASP A 143 5.76 2.40 -8.08
C ASP A 143 7.09 1.91 -7.47
N ILE A 144 7.92 2.81 -6.95
CA ILE A 144 9.21 2.47 -6.35
C ILE A 144 9.06 1.52 -5.16
N PRO A 145 8.25 1.82 -4.10
CA PRO A 145 8.14 0.93 -2.95
C PRO A 145 7.50 -0.42 -3.29
N LEU A 146 6.55 -0.47 -4.22
CA LEU A 146 5.92 -1.72 -4.65
C LEU A 146 6.89 -2.60 -5.46
N ILE A 147 7.64 -2.00 -6.40
CA ILE A 147 8.67 -2.71 -7.16
C ILE A 147 9.75 -3.25 -6.20
N ALA A 148 10.17 -2.44 -5.23
CA ALA A 148 11.12 -2.87 -4.22
C ALA A 148 10.57 -4.03 -3.38
N ALA A 149 9.32 -3.98 -2.92
CA ALA A 149 8.69 -5.09 -2.22
C ALA A 149 8.67 -6.36 -3.07
N LEU A 150 8.25 -6.26 -4.34
CA LEU A 150 8.16 -7.37 -5.29
C LEU A 150 9.51 -8.03 -5.59
N LEU A 151 10.60 -7.28 -5.59
CA LEU A 151 11.93 -7.79 -5.87
C LEU A 151 12.65 -8.26 -4.60
N LEU A 152 12.71 -7.40 -3.58
CA LEU A 152 13.54 -7.62 -2.40
C LEU A 152 12.99 -8.73 -1.52
N PHE A 153 11.70 -8.72 -1.20
CA PHE A 153 11.15 -9.69 -0.25
C PHE A 153 11.23 -11.13 -0.76
N PRO A 154 10.77 -11.48 -1.98
CA PRO A 154 10.92 -12.83 -2.49
C PRO A 154 12.39 -13.25 -2.61
N THR A 155 13.29 -12.33 -2.99
CA THR A 155 14.72 -12.62 -3.09
C THR A 155 15.33 -12.94 -1.73
N ILE A 156 15.09 -12.10 -0.70
CA ILE A 156 15.58 -12.32 0.67
C ILE A 156 14.99 -13.62 1.22
N HIS A 157 13.69 -13.81 1.06
CA HIS A 157 12.97 -15.00 1.53
C HIS A 157 13.50 -16.29 0.90
N THR A 158 13.67 -16.32 -0.42
CA THR A 158 14.24 -17.48 -1.12
C THR A 158 15.70 -17.69 -0.76
N PHE A 159 16.50 -16.63 -0.58
CA PHE A 159 17.91 -16.76 -0.19
C PHE A 159 18.05 -17.32 1.23
N CYS A 160 17.25 -16.84 2.19
CA CYS A 160 17.31 -17.28 3.59
C CYS A 160 16.79 -18.71 3.78
N ARG A 161 15.91 -19.21 2.90
CA ARG A 161 15.21 -20.49 3.12
C ARG A 161 15.43 -21.56 2.05
N GLY A 162 15.83 -21.19 0.85
CA GLY A 162 16.18 -22.11 -0.24
C GLY A 162 15.01 -22.69 -1.04
N SER A 163 13.75 -22.36 -0.73
CA SER A 163 12.59 -22.85 -1.51
C SER A 163 12.12 -21.81 -2.55
N LEU A 164 12.30 -22.15 -3.83
CA LEU A 164 11.78 -21.34 -4.94
C LEU A 164 10.24 -21.30 -4.96
N ALA A 165 9.58 -22.42 -4.64
CA ALA A 165 8.12 -22.50 -4.61
C ALA A 165 7.53 -21.53 -3.57
N SER A 166 8.14 -21.46 -2.39
CA SER A 166 7.76 -20.52 -1.34
C SER A 166 7.99 -19.07 -1.79
N GLY A 167 9.10 -18.78 -2.48
CA GLY A 167 9.38 -17.48 -3.10
C GLY A 167 8.30 -17.03 -4.09
N PHE A 168 7.83 -17.93 -4.97
CA PHE A 168 6.73 -17.65 -5.90
C PHE A 168 5.41 -17.37 -5.18
N ALA A 169 5.08 -18.13 -4.14
CA ALA A 169 3.89 -17.87 -3.34
C ALA A 169 3.95 -16.49 -2.67
N SER A 170 5.10 -16.10 -2.14
CA SER A 170 5.33 -14.77 -1.59
C SER A 170 5.24 -13.65 -2.63
N LEU A 171 5.72 -13.87 -3.86
CA LEU A 171 5.57 -12.92 -4.96
C LEU A 171 4.08 -12.65 -5.27
N ILE A 172 3.28 -13.72 -5.37
CA ILE A 172 1.83 -13.60 -5.57
C ILE A 172 1.19 -12.88 -4.40
N ALA A 173 1.57 -13.23 -3.17
CA ALA A 173 1.06 -12.60 -1.95
C ALA A 173 1.28 -11.08 -1.99
N ILE A 174 2.49 -10.61 -2.32
CA ILE A 174 2.83 -9.20 -2.42
C ILE A 174 2.01 -8.50 -3.51
N GLY A 175 1.83 -9.14 -4.67
CA GLY A 175 0.96 -8.62 -5.73
C GLY A 175 -0.46 -8.39 -5.24
N VAL A 176 -1.03 -9.37 -4.53
CA VAL A 176 -2.36 -9.31 -3.92
C VAL A 176 -2.43 -8.22 -2.84
N THR A 177 -1.43 -8.15 -1.96
CA THR A 177 -1.30 -7.09 -0.95
C THR A 177 -1.27 -5.71 -1.56
N GLY A 178 -0.47 -5.52 -2.62
CA GLY A 178 -0.36 -4.26 -3.34
C GLY A 178 -1.69 -3.81 -3.93
N ILE A 179 -2.42 -4.74 -4.55
CA ILE A 179 -3.75 -4.47 -5.09
C ILE A 179 -4.72 -4.07 -3.98
N PHE A 180 -4.77 -4.80 -2.86
CA PHE A 180 -5.62 -4.45 -1.72
C PHE A 180 -5.25 -3.10 -1.12
N ALA A 181 -3.96 -2.78 -1.00
CA ALA A 181 -3.51 -1.50 -0.49
C ALA A 181 -3.96 -0.33 -1.38
N VAL A 182 -3.84 -0.48 -2.71
CA VAL A 182 -4.32 0.51 -3.67
C VAL A 182 -5.85 0.64 -3.62
N ALA A 183 -6.57 -0.50 -3.57
CA ALA A 183 -8.02 -0.53 -3.46
C ALA A 183 -8.52 0.21 -2.21
N LEU A 184 -7.91 -0.13 -1.06
CA LEU A 184 -8.23 0.44 0.23
C LEU A 184 -7.91 1.93 0.25
N THR A 185 -6.77 2.34 -0.28
CA THR A 185 -6.38 3.75 -0.41
C THR A 185 -7.42 4.55 -1.19
N ILE A 186 -7.81 4.09 -2.37
CA ILE A 186 -8.78 4.78 -3.23
C ILE A 186 -10.16 4.82 -2.54
N GLY A 187 -10.59 3.70 -1.97
CA GLY A 187 -11.86 3.62 -1.23
C GLY A 187 -11.91 4.59 -0.06
N LEU A 188 -10.86 4.62 0.77
CA LEU A 188 -10.74 5.53 1.90
C LEU A 188 -10.68 7.00 1.47
N ALA A 189 -9.98 7.31 0.38
CA ALA A 189 -9.90 8.69 -0.11
C ALA A 189 -11.23 9.21 -0.68
N ILE A 190 -11.97 8.36 -1.42
CA ILE A 190 -13.32 8.69 -1.90
C ILE A 190 -14.26 8.91 -0.71
N PHE A 191 -14.23 8.00 0.27
CA PHE A 191 -15.01 8.11 1.50
C PHE A 191 -14.71 9.43 2.22
N PHE A 192 -13.44 9.74 2.42
CA PHE A 192 -12.99 10.99 3.05
C PHE A 192 -13.50 12.23 2.29
N TYR A 193 -13.34 12.28 0.97
CA TYR A 193 -13.81 13.42 0.18
C TYR A 193 -15.33 13.61 0.30
N SER A 194 -16.10 12.52 0.18
CA SER A 194 -17.56 12.56 0.23
C SER A 194 -18.11 13.04 1.57
N LYS A 195 -17.44 12.72 2.69
CA LYS A 195 -17.92 13.02 4.05
C LYS A 195 -17.27 14.26 4.67
N VAL A 196 -16.04 14.61 4.31
CA VAL A 196 -15.25 15.66 4.99
C VAL A 196 -15.12 16.96 4.19
N LEU A 197 -14.97 16.87 2.86
CA LEU A 197 -14.72 18.04 2.01
C LEU A 197 -15.99 18.60 1.35
N ARG A 198 -16.93 17.75 0.93
CA ARG A 198 -18.23 18.16 0.36
C ARG A 198 -19.30 18.49 1.39
N GLY A 199 -19.16 18.00 2.62
CA GLY A 199 -20.06 18.35 3.73
C GLY A 199 -19.75 19.76 4.25
N GLY A 200 -20.27 20.78 3.57
CA GLY A 200 -20.03 22.21 3.86
C GLY A 200 -20.56 22.71 5.20
N GLU A 201 -20.96 21.84 6.11
CA GLU A 201 -21.42 22.23 7.44
C GLU A 201 -20.29 22.13 8.46
N ARG A 202 -20.23 23.15 9.31
CA ARG A 202 -19.37 23.30 10.50
C ARG A 202 -19.76 22.30 11.59
N SER A 203 -20.00 21.03 11.23
CA SER A 203 -20.43 19.98 12.14
C SER A 203 -19.26 19.43 12.94
N ARG A 204 -19.50 19.09 14.21
CA ARG A 204 -18.48 18.49 15.11
C ARG A 204 -17.85 17.23 14.51
N GLY A 205 -18.61 16.48 13.69
CA GLY A 205 -18.11 15.30 12.98
C GLY A 205 -17.03 15.61 11.94
N SER A 206 -17.16 16.71 11.18
CA SER A 206 -16.14 17.13 10.22
C SER A 206 -14.83 17.51 10.91
N MET A 207 -14.91 18.16 12.08
CA MET A 207 -13.74 18.49 12.90
C MET A 207 -13.03 17.23 13.45
N ILE A 208 -13.78 16.27 13.96
CA ILE A 208 -13.23 14.98 14.44
C ILE A 208 -12.53 14.23 13.30
N LEU A 209 -13.14 14.16 12.12
CA LEU A 209 -12.53 13.51 10.95
C LEU A 209 -11.25 14.20 10.48
N ARG A 210 -11.19 15.54 10.53
CA ARG A 210 -9.95 16.30 10.25
C ARG A 210 -8.86 16.01 11.29
N PHE A 211 -9.22 15.89 12.57
CA PHE A 211 -8.29 15.53 13.63
C PHE A 211 -7.75 14.10 13.46
N ILE A 212 -8.62 13.13 13.17
CA ILE A 212 -8.20 11.76 12.84
C ILE A 212 -7.24 11.77 11.66
N PHE A 213 -7.51 12.58 10.63
CA PHE A 213 -6.60 12.71 9.50
C PHE A 213 -5.23 13.24 9.91
N LEU A 214 -5.14 14.27 10.77
CA LEU A 214 -3.84 14.72 11.30
C LEU A 214 -3.10 13.63 12.07
N ILE A 215 -3.81 12.75 12.80
CA ILE A 215 -3.18 11.59 13.45
C ILE A 215 -2.67 10.59 12.41
N VAL A 216 -3.47 10.31 11.38
CA VAL A 216 -3.08 9.43 10.26
C VAL A 216 -1.83 9.96 9.54
N TRP A 217 -1.50 11.24 9.69
CA TRP A 217 -0.26 11.81 9.15
C TRP A 217 1.00 11.49 9.95
N VAL A 218 0.87 11.26 11.25
CA VAL A 218 1.98 10.82 12.12
C VAL A 218 2.15 9.31 12.08
N LEU A 219 1.09 8.57 11.71
CA LEU A 219 1.11 7.10 11.66
C LEU A 219 2.18 6.48 10.75
N PRO A 220 2.55 7.02 9.57
CA PRO A 220 3.63 6.44 8.77
C PRO A 220 4.96 6.45 9.50
N THR A 221 5.33 7.57 10.11
CA THR A 221 6.60 7.73 10.83
C THR A 221 6.61 6.90 12.10
N LEU A 222 5.52 6.95 12.88
CA LEU A 222 5.39 6.13 14.09
C LEU A 222 5.34 4.63 13.75
N GLY A 223 4.53 4.25 12.76
CA GLY A 223 4.40 2.88 12.29
C GLY A 223 5.73 2.34 11.78
N THR A 224 6.46 3.12 10.98
CA THR A 224 7.82 2.80 10.55
C THR A 224 8.74 2.55 11.75
N TYR A 225 8.76 3.46 12.72
CA TYR A 225 9.58 3.29 13.93
C TYR A 225 9.22 2.02 14.70
N LEU A 226 7.94 1.78 14.95
CA LEU A 226 7.46 0.61 15.68
C LEU A 226 7.78 -0.68 14.93
N THR A 227 7.52 -0.70 13.63
CA THR A 227 7.68 -1.90 12.81
C THR A 227 9.16 -2.31 12.67
N ILE A 228 10.11 -1.36 12.59
CA ILE A 228 11.55 -1.71 12.59
C ILE A 228 12.02 -2.18 13.96
N ASN A 229 11.75 -1.39 15.02
CA ASN A 229 12.31 -1.66 16.35
C ASN A 229 11.69 -2.91 16.99
N PHE A 230 10.45 -3.23 16.61
CA PHE A 230 9.72 -4.38 17.13
C PHE A 230 9.51 -5.48 16.09
N ALA A 231 10.26 -5.49 14.98
CA ALA A 231 10.04 -6.42 13.87
C ALA A 231 10.02 -7.89 14.32
N THR A 232 11.04 -8.27 15.09
CA THR A 232 11.20 -9.65 15.58
C THR A 232 10.15 -9.99 16.65
N GLN A 233 9.80 -9.04 17.52
CA GLN A 233 8.74 -9.20 18.51
C GLN A 233 7.37 -9.32 17.85
N ILE A 234 7.08 -8.55 16.79
CA ILE A 234 5.84 -8.62 16.02
C ILE A 234 5.73 -9.99 15.35
N ALA A 235 6.77 -10.43 14.64
CA ALA A 235 6.80 -11.74 14.00
C ALA A 235 6.64 -12.88 15.03
N GLY A 236 7.36 -12.79 16.16
CA GLY A 236 7.27 -13.76 17.26
C GLY A 236 5.90 -13.77 17.94
N THR A 237 5.27 -12.61 18.12
CA THR A 237 3.91 -12.50 18.68
C THR A 237 2.88 -13.09 17.74
N ILE A 238 3.00 -12.84 16.43
CA ILE A 238 2.10 -13.44 15.44
C ILE A 238 2.29 -14.96 15.42
N ALA A 239 3.53 -15.45 15.45
CA ALA A 239 3.83 -16.88 15.51
C ALA A 239 3.28 -17.54 16.78
N SER A 240 3.42 -16.90 17.94
CA SER A 240 2.88 -17.41 19.21
C SER A 240 1.36 -17.37 19.25
N MET A 241 0.72 -16.35 18.67
CA MET A 241 -0.73 -16.32 18.47
C MET A 241 -1.17 -17.49 17.58
N THR A 242 -0.45 -17.77 16.50
CA THR A 242 -0.76 -18.92 15.62
C THR A 242 -0.63 -20.26 16.35
N GLN A 243 0.33 -20.37 17.28
CA GLN A 243 0.50 -21.57 18.10
C GLN A 243 -0.58 -21.69 19.19
N ALA A 244 -0.98 -20.56 19.81
CA ALA A 244 -1.95 -20.52 20.89
C ALA A 244 -3.39 -20.75 20.41
N PHE A 245 -3.70 -20.39 19.17
CA PHE A 245 -4.99 -20.72 18.57
C PHE A 245 -5.05 -22.21 18.26
N SER A 246 -5.86 -22.95 19.05
CA SER A 246 -6.18 -24.37 18.84
C SER A 246 -6.77 -24.68 17.46
N SER A 247 -7.15 -23.64 16.70
CA SER A 247 -7.79 -23.70 15.41
C SER A 247 -7.01 -22.91 14.34
N ALA A 248 -5.75 -23.29 14.13
CA ALA A 248 -4.91 -22.77 13.02
C ALA A 248 -5.61 -22.82 11.65
N GLN A 249 -6.61 -23.70 11.48
CA GLN A 249 -7.47 -23.77 10.30
C GLN A 249 -8.26 -22.49 10.04
N TYR A 250 -8.80 -21.82 11.08
CA TYR A 250 -9.51 -20.55 10.90
C TYR A 250 -8.56 -19.41 10.57
N MET A 251 -7.37 -19.39 11.18
CA MET A 251 -6.35 -18.42 10.81
C MET A 251 -5.92 -18.58 9.35
N ALA A 252 -5.78 -19.81 8.85
CA ALA A 252 -5.45 -20.07 7.44
C ALA A 252 -6.49 -19.55 6.44
N LEU A 253 -7.73 -19.24 6.87
CA LEU A 253 -8.77 -18.63 6.04
C LEU A 253 -8.69 -17.09 6.01
N ILE A 254 -7.95 -16.47 6.91
CA ILE A 254 -7.92 -15.02 7.09
C ILE A 254 -6.68 -14.43 6.41
N TYR A 255 -6.84 -13.38 5.62
CA TYR A 255 -5.71 -12.61 5.11
C TYR A 255 -5.05 -11.77 6.23
N PRO A 256 -3.70 -11.71 6.35
CA PRO A 256 -2.69 -12.28 5.44
C PRO A 256 -2.18 -13.68 5.84
N PHE A 257 -2.71 -14.29 6.90
CA PHE A 257 -2.27 -15.60 7.41
C PHE A 257 -2.35 -16.71 6.36
N SER A 258 -3.36 -16.70 5.48
CA SER A 258 -3.48 -17.65 4.36
C SER A 258 -2.20 -17.77 3.54
N TYR A 259 -1.60 -16.63 3.16
CA TYR A 259 -0.34 -16.61 2.43
C TYR A 259 0.87 -16.98 3.29
N GLY A 260 0.85 -16.65 4.58
CA GLY A 260 1.88 -17.07 5.52
C GLY A 260 1.95 -18.60 5.66
N PHE A 261 0.79 -19.25 5.83
CA PHE A 261 0.68 -20.72 5.84
C PHE A 261 1.10 -21.33 4.51
N LEU A 262 0.62 -20.79 3.38
CA LEU A 262 0.99 -21.30 2.06
C LEU A 262 2.50 -21.25 1.82
N ALA A 263 3.15 -20.12 2.14
CA ALA A 263 4.59 -19.96 2.02
C ALA A 263 5.35 -20.93 2.94
N ALA A 264 4.90 -21.08 4.19
CA ALA A 264 5.50 -22.00 5.15
C ALA A 264 5.45 -23.46 4.68
N TYR A 265 4.30 -23.95 4.23
CA TYR A 265 4.16 -25.33 3.75
C TYR A 265 4.93 -25.62 2.46
N LEU A 266 5.09 -24.63 1.58
CA LEU A 266 5.92 -24.78 0.38
C LEU A 266 7.43 -24.73 0.69
N ALA A 267 7.82 -24.18 1.84
CA ALA A 267 9.22 -24.20 2.29
C ALA A 267 9.55 -25.43 3.14
N TYR A 268 8.57 -26.01 3.82
CA TYR A 268 8.72 -27.18 4.69
C TYR A 268 7.67 -28.27 4.35
N PRO A 269 7.82 -28.99 3.22
CA PRO A 269 6.82 -29.97 2.80
C PRO A 269 6.75 -31.21 3.72
N SER A 270 7.84 -31.53 4.42
CA SER A 270 7.98 -32.75 5.22
C SER A 270 7.27 -32.70 6.58
N THR A 271 6.92 -31.52 7.08
CA THR A 271 6.29 -31.30 8.40
C THR A 271 4.84 -30.82 8.27
N SER A 272 4.32 -30.85 7.04
CA SER A 272 3.08 -30.22 6.62
C SER A 272 1.83 -31.05 6.94
N SER A 273 0.88 -30.48 7.70
CA SER A 273 -0.48 -31.01 7.75
C SER A 273 -1.19 -30.73 6.42
N GLY A 274 -1.45 -31.78 5.63
CA GLY A 274 -2.03 -31.64 4.29
C GLY A 274 -3.36 -30.89 4.25
N SER A 275 -4.17 -30.95 5.31
CA SER A 275 -5.43 -30.20 5.40
C SER A 275 -5.22 -28.68 5.49
N LEU A 276 -4.23 -28.22 6.26
CA LEU A 276 -3.91 -26.79 6.39
C LEU A 276 -3.29 -26.24 5.11
N PHE A 277 -2.49 -27.03 4.39
CA PHE A 277 -2.01 -26.66 3.08
C PHE A 277 -3.15 -26.44 2.08
N ILE A 278 -4.12 -27.37 2.01
CA ILE A 278 -5.28 -27.24 1.12
C ILE A 278 -6.12 -26.00 1.47
N ILE A 279 -6.40 -25.78 2.75
CA ILE A 279 -7.19 -24.64 3.22
C ILE A 279 -6.48 -23.32 2.87
N SER A 280 -5.17 -23.22 3.16
CA SER A 280 -4.40 -22.00 2.88
C SER A 280 -4.27 -21.75 1.38
N ALA A 281 -4.01 -22.77 0.57
CA ALA A 281 -3.96 -22.66 -0.89
C ALA A 281 -5.31 -22.19 -1.47
N PHE A 282 -6.41 -22.77 -1.01
CA PHE A 282 -7.76 -22.36 -1.41
C PHE A 282 -8.05 -20.91 -1.00
N ALA A 283 -7.80 -20.55 0.26
CA ALA A 283 -8.02 -19.19 0.75
C ALA A 283 -7.16 -18.16 0.00
N SER A 284 -5.87 -18.45 -0.23
CA SER A 284 -4.98 -17.60 -1.03
C SER A 284 -5.51 -17.42 -2.46
N ALA A 285 -5.97 -18.48 -3.12
CA ALA A 285 -6.58 -18.39 -4.45
C ALA A 285 -7.84 -17.51 -4.46
N VAL A 286 -8.71 -17.65 -3.45
CA VAL A 286 -9.89 -16.78 -3.28
C VAL A 286 -9.47 -15.32 -3.11
N TYR A 287 -8.49 -15.02 -2.26
CA TYR A 287 -7.99 -13.65 -2.09
C TYR A 287 -7.33 -13.10 -3.35
N ALA A 288 -6.64 -13.92 -4.13
CA ALA A 288 -6.10 -13.51 -5.43
C ALA A 288 -7.22 -13.14 -6.42
N ALA A 289 -8.28 -13.96 -6.48
CA ALA A 289 -9.46 -13.65 -7.30
C ALA A 289 -10.17 -12.37 -6.82
N CYS A 290 -10.31 -12.19 -5.49
CA CYS A 290 -10.84 -10.96 -4.91
C CYS A 290 -9.99 -9.74 -5.27
N ALA A 291 -8.66 -9.85 -5.28
CA ALA A 291 -7.78 -8.76 -5.69
C ALA A 291 -7.99 -8.39 -7.17
N LEU A 292 -8.07 -9.37 -8.07
CA LEU A 292 -8.39 -9.10 -9.48
C LEU A 292 -9.75 -8.42 -9.64
N TYR A 293 -10.74 -8.83 -8.86
CA TYR A 293 -12.05 -8.18 -8.83
C TYR A 293 -11.98 -6.73 -8.29
N CYS A 294 -11.18 -6.48 -7.25
CA CYS A 294 -10.91 -5.13 -6.76
C CYS A 294 -10.29 -4.23 -7.83
N LEU A 295 -9.31 -4.73 -8.62
CA LEU A 295 -8.74 -3.97 -9.74
C LEU A 295 -9.81 -3.56 -10.75
N LYS A 296 -10.74 -4.47 -11.08
CA LYS A 296 -11.86 -4.19 -11.97
C LYS A 296 -12.75 -3.08 -11.40
N ILE A 297 -13.13 -3.16 -10.13
CA ILE A 297 -13.95 -2.14 -9.45
C ILE A 297 -13.24 -0.79 -9.44
N ILE A 298 -11.94 -0.76 -9.12
CA ILE A 298 -11.15 0.49 -9.10
C ILE A 298 -11.14 1.13 -10.47
N ALA A 299 -10.88 0.34 -11.52
CA ALA A 299 -10.88 0.83 -12.90
C ALA A 299 -12.25 1.42 -13.29
N GLU A 300 -13.34 0.78 -12.88
CA GLU A 300 -14.70 1.28 -13.11
C GLU A 300 -15.02 2.55 -12.30
N ARG A 301 -14.63 2.60 -11.02
CA ARG A 301 -14.84 3.76 -10.14
C ARG A 301 -14.10 5.00 -10.65
N ILE A 302 -12.85 4.84 -11.10
CA ILE A 302 -12.07 5.95 -11.67
C ILE A 302 -12.72 6.43 -12.98
N ARG A 303 -13.28 5.54 -13.80
CA ARG A 303 -14.04 5.93 -15.00
C ARG A 303 -15.26 6.77 -14.64
N MET A 304 -16.00 6.38 -13.60
CA MET A 304 -17.18 7.12 -13.15
C MET A 304 -16.83 8.53 -12.64
N LEU A 305 -15.74 8.66 -11.85
CA LEU A 305 -15.25 9.97 -11.39
C LEU A 305 -14.91 10.91 -12.56
N SER A 306 -14.38 10.38 -13.66
CA SER A 306 -14.14 11.16 -14.88
C SER A 306 -15.43 11.56 -15.60
N THR A 307 -16.50 10.75 -15.54
CA THR A 307 -17.79 11.08 -16.18
C THR A 307 -18.60 12.12 -15.41
N GLU A 308 -18.57 12.12 -14.09
CA GLU A 308 -19.30 13.10 -13.26
C GLU A 308 -18.70 14.51 -13.36
N ALA A 309 -17.37 14.62 -13.41
CA ALA A 309 -16.68 15.90 -13.68
C ALA A 309 -17.07 16.52 -15.03
N GLY A 310 -17.54 15.71 -15.99
CA GLY A 310 -18.02 16.18 -17.29
C GLY A 310 -19.50 16.58 -17.33
N LYS A 311 -20.29 16.28 -16.29
CA LYS A 311 -21.73 16.62 -16.21
C LYS A 311 -22.01 17.93 -15.46
N SER A 312 -21.03 18.54 -14.80
CA SER A 312 -21.18 19.85 -14.16
C SER A 312 -20.97 21.02 -15.14
N ARG A 313 -21.30 20.83 -16.42
CA ARG A 313 -21.38 21.86 -17.46
C ARG A 313 -22.82 21.97 -17.92
#